data_AF-D6BGW1-F1
#
_entry.id   AF-D6BGW1-F1
#
_cell.length_a   1.000
_cell.length_b   1.000
_cell.length_c   1.000
_cell.angle_alpha   90.00
_cell.angle_beta   90.00
_cell.angle_gamma   90.00
#
_symmetry.space_group_name_H-M   'P 1'
#
loop_
_entity.id
_entity.type
_entity.pdbx_description
1 polymer ?
#
loop_
_entity_poly.entity_id
_entity_poly.type
_entity_poly.pdbx_seq_one_letter_code
_entity_poly.pdbx_strand_id
1 'polypeptide(L)'
;MKKILFIILCLFFISCSNLYKANKAYERGDYVQNVELTFKYFDEKPENFKKLKEKKKIEINNKFSNIFEYYKKLKNSEKLTDRNQANVELFQIYIASDNSEYSREFQAQKDFLASNNIKDIFNLALKTNKELFSENTDIRKNHAYALEIIDYVINMDNSIGRVAESRPDLDKSKIELYSSFKKEIAKHRADGYITLAEVEEKQGSNQYLRSAQNLYYKADKIYSRYQSNYRNSYSNYENVKHQADLNDAADNYNKGMEEYRNAGSSKAKYRAANYYFREAQKYVSNYKDTNKLLSETKEKGYFKYSLSSNNSEISSRINDAMSSIGYSVSNGVELFIEYKNGEYSYNTSSNTNTEQMSKEVQTGTDSAGKPIIKVFNFTKTTTTIEEVGTIHYFLSMRGSYYSNNINNDVTVRNTVKNFKYSGNVPPDSNYRDSDNRTLGYSEIQRKVAEKLRQEVNSNINSMVSDLKRI
;
A
#
# COMPACT_ATOMS: atom_id res chain seq x y z
N MET A 1 37.64 18.24 -23.27
CA MET A 1 36.54 17.35 -22.81
C MET A 1 36.97 15.90 -22.56
N LYS A 2 37.73 15.21 -23.44
CA LYS A 2 38.16 13.80 -23.22
C LYS A 2 38.96 13.54 -21.92
N LYS A 3 39.83 14.47 -21.47
CA LYS A 3 40.61 14.33 -20.23
C LYS A 3 39.78 14.51 -18.94
N ILE A 4 38.77 15.38 -18.96
CA ILE A 4 37.86 15.59 -17.83
C ILE A 4 36.88 14.40 -17.71
N LEU A 5 36.40 13.88 -18.84
CA LEU A 5 35.57 12.67 -18.87
C LEU A 5 36.32 11.45 -18.30
N PHE A 6 37.63 11.31 -18.59
CA PHE A 6 38.47 10.23 -18.07
C PHE A 6 38.72 10.34 -16.56
N ILE A 7 38.91 11.55 -16.03
CA ILE A 7 39.09 11.79 -14.58
C ILE A 7 37.78 11.52 -13.82
N ILE A 8 36.62 11.94 -14.35
CA ILE A 8 35.31 11.62 -13.79
C ILE A 8 35.05 10.10 -13.84
N LEU A 9 35.39 9.44 -14.95
CA LEU A 9 35.28 7.98 -15.10
C LEU A 9 36.19 7.22 -14.12
N CYS A 10 37.43 7.68 -13.91
CA CYS A 10 38.34 7.13 -12.91
C CYS A 10 37.84 7.33 -11.47
N LEU A 11 37.20 8.46 -11.16
CA LEU A 11 36.55 8.71 -9.87
C LEU A 11 35.33 7.79 -9.67
N PHE A 12 34.57 7.48 -10.71
CA PHE A 12 33.53 6.44 -10.69
C PHE A 12 34.11 5.03 -10.52
N PHE A 13 35.24 4.69 -11.13
CA PHE A 13 35.89 3.38 -10.93
C PHE A 13 36.49 3.20 -9.53
N ILE A 14 37.02 4.27 -8.92
CA ILE A 14 37.57 4.23 -7.55
C ILE A 14 36.44 4.15 -6.52
N SER A 15 35.33 4.88 -6.70
CA SER A 15 34.16 4.84 -5.82
C SER A 15 33.34 3.55 -5.94
N CYS A 16 33.46 2.82 -7.06
CA CYS A 16 32.83 1.51 -7.25
C CYS A 16 33.68 0.32 -6.76
N SER A 17 34.95 0.52 -6.37
CA SER A 17 35.81 -0.59 -5.95
C SER A 17 35.34 -1.24 -4.63
N ASN A 18 35.38 -2.57 -4.57
CA ASN A 18 35.03 -3.32 -3.36
C ASN A 18 35.91 -2.90 -2.16
N LEU A 19 37.18 -2.55 -2.39
CA LEU A 19 38.08 -2.07 -1.34
C LEU A 19 37.69 -0.69 -0.76
N TYR A 20 37.19 0.22 -1.60
CA TYR A 20 36.64 1.51 -1.13
C TYR A 20 35.38 1.29 -0.27
N LYS A 21 34.46 0.45 -0.75
CA LYS A 21 33.25 0.08 -0.01
C LYS A 21 33.58 -0.63 1.31
N ALA A 22 34.59 -1.51 1.30
CA ALA A 22 35.09 -2.15 2.51
C ALA A 22 35.57 -1.11 3.53
N ASN A 23 36.34 -0.11 3.11
CA ASN A 23 36.77 0.97 4.00
C ASN A 23 35.59 1.73 4.62
N LYS A 24 34.55 2.00 3.82
CA LYS A 24 33.31 2.63 4.33
C LYS A 24 32.53 1.73 5.29
N ALA A 25 32.56 0.42 5.11
CA ALA A 25 31.97 -0.53 6.07
C ALA A 25 32.72 -0.49 7.41
N TYR A 26 34.06 -0.49 7.37
CA TYR A 26 34.90 -0.35 8.57
C TYR A 26 34.63 0.95 9.34
N GLU A 27 34.56 2.08 8.66
CA GLU A 27 34.26 3.40 9.27
C GLU A 27 32.89 3.43 9.97
N ARG A 28 31.94 2.59 9.53
CA ARG A 28 30.60 2.47 10.10
C ARG A 28 30.46 1.37 11.16
N GLY A 29 31.52 0.59 11.40
CA GLY A 29 31.51 -0.56 12.32
C GLY A 29 30.90 -1.83 11.75
N ASP A 30 30.59 -1.89 10.44
CA ASP A 30 30.12 -3.10 9.77
C ASP A 30 31.32 -3.96 9.36
N TYR A 31 31.87 -4.67 10.35
CA TYR A 31 33.13 -5.40 10.17
C TYR A 31 32.97 -6.69 9.38
N VAL A 32 31.80 -7.35 9.42
CA VAL A 32 31.51 -8.49 8.55
C VAL A 32 31.58 -8.06 7.09
N GLN A 33 30.85 -6.99 6.72
CA GLN A 33 30.88 -6.47 5.35
C GLN A 33 32.28 -5.97 4.96
N ASN A 34 33.02 -5.36 5.89
CA ASN A 34 34.40 -4.95 5.63
C ASN A 34 35.28 -6.14 5.21
N VAL A 35 35.25 -7.23 5.97
CA VAL A 35 36.04 -8.43 5.70
C VAL A 35 35.62 -9.06 4.37
N GLU A 36 34.32 -9.27 4.17
CA GLU A 36 33.77 -9.87 2.95
C GLU A 36 34.15 -9.08 1.69
N LEU A 37 33.96 -7.75 1.70
CA LEU A 37 34.30 -6.90 0.55
C LEU A 37 35.81 -6.81 0.31
N THR A 38 36.62 -6.87 1.37
CA THR A 38 38.08 -6.87 1.23
C THR A 38 38.55 -8.13 0.52
N PHE A 39 38.06 -9.30 0.91
CA PHE A 39 38.43 -10.55 0.25
C PHE A 39 37.85 -10.65 -1.15
N LYS A 40 36.57 -10.29 -1.33
CA LYS A 40 35.95 -10.22 -2.66
C LYS A 40 36.76 -9.37 -3.65
N TYR A 41 37.34 -8.25 -3.19
CA TYR A 41 38.21 -7.41 -4.03
C TYR A 41 39.47 -8.13 -4.55
N PHE A 42 40.04 -9.04 -3.76
CA PHE A 42 41.24 -9.79 -4.12
C PHE A 42 40.90 -11.09 -4.86
N ASP A 43 39.90 -11.84 -4.39
CA ASP A 43 39.48 -13.11 -4.97
C ASP A 43 38.91 -12.93 -6.40
N GLU A 44 38.15 -11.85 -6.68
CA GLU A 44 37.63 -11.58 -8.03
C GLU A 44 38.73 -11.20 -9.04
N LYS A 45 39.84 -10.61 -8.56
CA LYS A 45 40.94 -10.11 -9.39
C LYS A 45 42.28 -10.24 -8.65
N PRO A 46 42.92 -11.42 -8.70
CA PRO A 46 44.24 -11.69 -8.09
C PRO A 46 45.31 -10.61 -8.29
N GLU A 47 45.32 -9.96 -9.45
CA GLU A 47 46.23 -8.89 -9.85
C GLU A 47 46.12 -7.67 -8.93
N ASN A 48 44.96 -7.45 -8.32
CA ASN A 48 44.75 -6.38 -7.35
C ASN A 48 45.66 -6.54 -6.14
N PHE A 49 45.87 -7.77 -5.67
CA PHE A 49 46.77 -8.04 -4.55
C PHE A 49 48.23 -7.83 -4.95
N LYS A 50 48.63 -8.31 -6.14
CA LYS A 50 50.00 -8.15 -6.68
C LYS A 50 50.38 -6.67 -6.85
N LYS A 51 49.43 -5.83 -7.29
CA LYS A 51 49.63 -4.39 -7.52
C LYS A 51 49.47 -3.55 -6.24
N LEU A 52 49.07 -4.16 -5.12
CA LEU A 52 48.83 -3.43 -3.88
C LEU A 52 50.17 -3.03 -3.23
N LYS A 53 50.33 -1.73 -2.96
CA LYS A 53 51.51 -1.20 -2.27
C LYS A 53 51.61 -1.77 -0.84
N GLU A 54 52.82 -2.03 -0.38
CA GLU A 54 53.09 -2.60 0.95
C GLU A 54 52.44 -1.79 2.09
N LYS A 55 52.54 -0.45 2.03
CA LYS A 55 51.86 0.44 2.99
C LYS A 55 50.36 0.17 3.10
N LYS A 56 49.69 -0.17 1.99
CA LYS A 56 48.26 -0.50 1.97
C LYS A 56 47.98 -1.90 2.49
N LYS A 57 48.87 -2.88 2.26
CA LYS A 57 48.77 -4.21 2.88
C LYS A 57 48.85 -4.11 4.41
N ILE A 58 49.81 -3.35 4.92
CA ILE A 58 49.96 -3.09 6.37
C ILE A 58 48.71 -2.40 6.94
N GLU A 59 48.16 -1.42 6.23
CA GLU A 59 46.93 -0.74 6.65
C GLU A 59 45.74 -1.70 6.76
N ILE A 60 45.55 -2.58 5.77
CA ILE A 60 44.49 -3.60 5.77
C ILE A 60 44.71 -4.60 6.92
N ASN A 61 45.95 -5.07 7.10
CA ASN A 61 46.29 -5.98 8.21
C ASN A 61 45.96 -5.37 9.57
N ASN A 62 46.32 -4.10 9.79
CA ASN A 62 46.02 -3.41 11.04
C ASN A 62 44.51 -3.26 11.28
N LYS A 63 43.72 -3.04 10.22
CA LYS A 63 42.25 -3.03 10.33
C LYS A 63 41.71 -4.39 10.76
N PHE A 64 42.21 -5.49 10.18
CA PHE A 64 41.84 -6.83 10.63
C PHE A 64 42.21 -7.07 12.10
N SER A 65 43.41 -6.70 12.54
CA SER A 65 43.80 -6.79 13.95
C SER A 65 42.84 -6.02 14.87
N ASN A 66 42.47 -4.80 14.48
CA ASN A 66 41.53 -3.99 15.25
C ASN A 66 40.13 -4.62 15.33
N ILE A 67 39.65 -5.21 14.23
CA ILE A 67 38.37 -5.95 14.20
C ILE A 67 38.40 -7.12 15.19
N PHE A 68 39.48 -7.91 15.18
CA PHE A 68 39.58 -9.07 16.07
C PHE A 68 39.69 -8.67 17.55
N GLU A 69 40.45 -7.62 17.86
CA GLU A 69 40.50 -7.08 19.23
C GLU A 69 39.16 -6.49 19.67
N TYR A 70 38.39 -5.88 18.76
CA TYR A 70 37.03 -5.43 19.04
C TYR A 70 36.11 -6.61 19.43
N TYR A 71 36.05 -7.67 18.61
CA TYR A 71 35.20 -8.82 18.92
C TYR A 71 35.68 -9.62 20.13
N LYS A 72 36.98 -9.66 20.39
CA LYS A 72 37.53 -10.27 21.62
C LYS A 72 37.02 -9.56 22.88
N LYS A 73 36.88 -8.23 22.85
CA LYS A 73 36.27 -7.47 23.94
C LYS A 73 34.78 -7.79 24.08
N LEU A 74 34.02 -7.75 22.98
CA LEU A 74 32.58 -8.06 23.01
C LEU A 74 32.28 -9.49 23.48
N LYS A 75 33.06 -10.47 23.05
CA LYS A 75 32.90 -11.88 23.45
C LYS A 75 33.08 -12.09 24.95
N ASN A 76 33.82 -11.20 25.62
CA ASN A 76 34.04 -11.20 27.07
C ASN A 76 33.19 -10.14 27.80
N SER A 77 32.22 -9.50 27.11
CA SER A 77 31.30 -8.54 27.71
C SER A 77 30.37 -9.22 28.70
N GLU A 78 29.99 -8.53 29.78
CA GLU A 78 28.95 -8.99 30.71
C GLU A 78 27.60 -9.12 30.00
N LYS A 79 27.33 -8.23 29.03
CA LYS A 79 26.07 -8.21 28.28
C LYS A 79 25.98 -9.41 27.34
N LEU A 80 24.91 -10.18 27.48
CA LEU A 80 24.67 -11.35 26.64
C LEU A 80 24.41 -10.99 25.18
N THR A 81 23.81 -9.82 24.93
CA THR A 81 23.60 -9.26 23.58
C THR A 81 24.93 -9.07 22.83
N ASP A 82 25.91 -8.48 23.49
CA ASP A 82 27.24 -8.22 22.93
C ASP A 82 27.97 -9.54 22.63
N ARG A 83 27.88 -10.50 23.56
CA ARG A 83 28.46 -11.83 23.39
C ARG A 83 27.81 -12.58 22.23
N ASN A 84 26.49 -12.51 22.10
CA ASN A 84 25.80 -13.15 20.99
C ASN A 84 26.15 -12.52 19.64
N GLN A 85 26.13 -11.19 19.57
CA GLN A 85 26.56 -10.43 18.40
C GLN A 85 27.98 -10.84 17.97
N ALA A 86 28.91 -10.83 18.92
CA ALA A 86 30.30 -11.19 18.64
C ALA A 86 30.43 -12.61 18.09
N ASN A 87 29.76 -13.60 18.69
CA ASN A 87 29.89 -14.99 18.24
C ASN A 87 29.28 -15.21 16.85
N VAL A 88 28.13 -14.57 16.54
CA VAL A 88 27.49 -14.67 15.20
C VAL A 88 28.32 -13.95 14.13
N GLU A 89 28.84 -12.77 14.41
CA GLU A 89 29.64 -12.01 13.45
C GLU A 89 31.04 -12.60 13.26
N LEU A 90 31.67 -13.14 14.32
CA LEU A 90 32.91 -13.90 14.21
C LEU A 90 32.74 -15.16 13.37
N PHE A 91 31.60 -15.85 13.46
CA PHE A 91 31.31 -16.99 12.60
C PHE A 91 31.29 -16.56 11.12
N GLN A 92 30.58 -15.48 10.79
CA GLN A 92 30.52 -14.97 9.42
C GLN A 92 31.90 -14.55 8.89
N ILE A 93 32.68 -13.85 9.72
CA ILE A 93 34.05 -13.45 9.40
C ILE A 93 34.93 -14.68 9.17
N TYR A 94 34.83 -15.71 10.01
CA TYR A 94 35.57 -16.95 9.82
C TYR A 94 35.20 -17.63 8.50
N ILE A 95 33.91 -17.74 8.18
CA ILE A 95 33.44 -18.31 6.92
C ILE A 95 33.98 -17.53 5.71
N ALA A 96 34.01 -16.20 5.76
CA ALA A 96 34.59 -15.39 4.70
C ALA A 96 36.12 -15.60 4.59
N SER A 97 36.84 -15.55 5.71
CA SER A 97 38.30 -15.67 5.77
C SER A 97 38.81 -17.04 5.34
N ASP A 98 38.22 -18.12 5.86
CA ASP A 98 38.67 -19.49 5.57
C ASP A 98 38.43 -19.91 4.10
N ASN A 99 37.60 -19.15 3.38
CA ASN A 99 37.30 -19.36 1.96
C ASN A 99 37.87 -18.29 1.03
N SER A 100 38.75 -17.41 1.51
CA SER A 100 39.54 -16.53 0.65
C SER A 100 40.96 -17.05 0.51
N GLU A 101 41.52 -17.01 -0.69
CA GLU A 101 42.92 -17.40 -0.93
C GLU A 101 43.91 -16.38 -0.35
N TYR A 102 43.48 -15.13 -0.24
CA TYR A 102 44.28 -14.02 0.25
C TYR A 102 44.19 -13.80 1.75
N SER A 103 43.37 -14.55 2.48
CA SER A 103 43.26 -14.39 3.93
C SER A 103 44.59 -14.65 4.63
N ARG A 104 45.32 -15.70 4.23
CA ARG A 104 46.59 -16.09 4.85
C ARG A 104 47.76 -15.16 4.53
N GLU A 105 47.60 -14.25 3.56
CA GLU A 105 48.58 -13.22 3.24
C GLU A 105 48.61 -12.09 4.29
N PHE A 106 47.57 -11.97 5.11
CA PHE A 106 47.50 -11.01 6.21
C PHE A 106 47.74 -11.71 7.54
N GLN A 107 48.77 -11.28 8.28
CA GLN A 107 49.17 -11.90 9.55
C GLN A 107 48.02 -11.98 10.57
N ALA A 108 47.22 -10.91 10.70
CA ALA A 108 46.10 -10.87 11.62
C ALA A 108 45.05 -11.96 11.34
N GLN A 109 44.78 -12.21 10.05
CA GLN A 109 43.82 -13.23 9.60
C GLN A 109 44.38 -14.64 9.79
N LYS A 110 45.68 -14.83 9.51
CA LYS A 110 46.38 -16.09 9.78
C LYS A 110 46.30 -16.45 11.26
N ASP A 111 46.57 -15.50 12.14
CA ASP A 111 46.51 -15.71 13.59
C ASP A 111 45.09 -15.99 14.07
N PHE A 112 44.10 -15.26 13.53
CA PHE A 112 42.69 -15.50 13.82
C PHE A 112 42.23 -16.91 13.43
N LEU A 113 42.51 -17.33 12.19
CA LEU A 113 42.13 -18.67 11.71
C LEU A 113 42.84 -19.78 12.48
N ALA A 114 44.12 -19.60 12.83
CA ALA A 114 44.90 -20.59 13.57
C ALA A 114 44.46 -20.75 15.03
N SER A 115 44.00 -19.67 15.66
CA SER A 115 43.59 -19.66 17.08
C SER A 115 42.12 -20.03 17.31
N ASN A 116 41.32 -20.22 16.24
CA ASN A 116 39.89 -20.49 16.37
C ASN A 116 39.45 -21.74 15.62
N ASN A 117 38.61 -22.54 16.29
CA ASN A 117 37.91 -23.66 15.68
C ASN A 117 36.49 -23.23 15.27
N ILE A 118 36.14 -23.42 14.00
CA ILE A 118 34.82 -23.01 13.48
C ILE A 118 33.65 -23.68 14.18
N LYS A 119 33.78 -24.95 14.59
CA LYS A 119 32.71 -25.65 15.32
C LYS A 119 32.49 -25.04 16.69
N ASP A 120 33.55 -24.58 17.36
CA ASP A 120 33.45 -23.92 18.65
C ASP A 120 32.80 -22.55 18.53
N ILE A 121 33.17 -21.75 17.51
CA ILE A 121 32.50 -20.46 17.24
C ILE A 121 31.00 -20.70 16.96
N PHE A 122 30.70 -21.67 16.09
CA PHE A 122 29.32 -22.04 15.73
C PHE A 122 28.49 -22.41 16.96
N ASN A 123 29.01 -23.32 17.79
CA ASN A 123 28.31 -23.79 18.99
C ASN A 123 28.12 -22.66 20.01
N LEU A 124 29.11 -21.78 20.18
CA LEU A 124 29.00 -20.60 21.06
C LEU A 124 27.95 -19.60 20.55
N ALA A 125 27.87 -19.39 19.23
CA ALA A 125 26.87 -18.53 18.62
C ALA A 125 25.45 -19.04 18.91
N LEU A 126 25.18 -20.33 18.66
CA LEU A 126 23.88 -20.94 18.97
C LEU A 126 23.57 -20.94 20.47
N LYS A 127 24.57 -21.27 21.32
CA LYS A 127 24.40 -21.29 22.77
C LYS A 127 24.01 -19.93 23.33
N THR A 128 24.79 -18.89 23.02
CA THR A 128 24.51 -17.53 23.49
C THR A 128 23.20 -16.98 22.93
N ASN A 129 22.83 -17.36 21.70
CA ASN A 129 21.55 -16.99 21.12
C ASN A 129 20.37 -17.63 21.89
N LYS A 130 20.50 -18.92 22.23
CA LYS A 130 19.49 -19.65 23.02
C LYS A 130 19.30 -19.06 24.42
N GLU A 131 20.41 -18.72 25.08
CA GLU A 131 20.39 -18.07 26.39
C GLU A 131 19.70 -16.71 26.30
N LEU A 132 20.06 -15.89 25.30
CA LEU A 132 19.47 -14.57 25.09
C LEU A 132 17.99 -14.65 24.78
N PHE A 133 17.58 -15.63 23.95
CA PHE A 133 16.19 -15.90 23.65
C PHE A 133 15.40 -16.20 24.92
N SER A 134 15.94 -17.08 25.78
CA SER A 134 15.28 -17.54 27.00
C SER A 134 15.05 -16.39 28.01
N GLU A 135 15.93 -15.39 28.07
CA GLU A 135 15.75 -14.18 28.90
C GLU A 135 14.61 -13.26 28.40
N ASN A 136 14.19 -13.44 27.14
CA ASN A 136 13.27 -12.57 26.43
C ASN A 136 11.94 -13.24 26.00
N THR A 137 11.70 -14.49 26.43
CA THR A 137 10.50 -15.28 26.14
C THR A 137 9.45 -15.28 27.26
N ASP A 138 9.55 -14.37 28.24
CA ASP A 138 8.54 -14.26 29.30
C ASP A 138 7.20 -13.81 28.71
N ILE A 139 6.14 -14.54 29.08
CA ILE A 139 4.74 -14.34 28.71
C ILE A 139 4.24 -12.89 28.91
N ARG A 140 4.88 -12.11 29.80
CA ARG A 140 4.52 -10.71 30.08
C ARG A 140 5.24 -9.68 29.20
N LYS A 141 6.17 -10.10 28.33
CA LYS A 141 6.99 -9.21 27.50
C LYS A 141 6.46 -9.12 26.07
N ASN A 142 6.83 -8.05 25.38
CA ASN A 142 6.68 -7.98 23.93
C ASN A 142 7.65 -8.97 23.27
N HIS A 143 7.11 -9.98 22.58
CA HIS A 143 7.88 -11.03 21.93
C HIS A 143 8.57 -10.62 20.63
N ALA A 144 8.41 -9.36 20.17
CA ALA A 144 9.11 -8.86 18.99
C ALA A 144 10.63 -9.05 19.08
N TYR A 145 11.22 -8.76 20.23
CA TYR A 145 12.67 -8.93 20.43
C TYR A 145 13.08 -10.41 20.47
N ALA A 146 12.24 -11.30 21.02
CA ALA A 146 12.48 -12.75 20.98
C ALA A 146 12.53 -13.28 19.54
N LEU A 147 11.68 -12.74 18.65
CA LEU A 147 11.71 -13.07 17.22
C LEU A 147 12.98 -12.59 16.54
N GLU A 148 13.42 -11.36 16.82
CA GLU A 148 14.69 -10.83 16.31
C GLU A 148 15.87 -11.72 16.73
N ILE A 149 15.88 -12.20 17.97
CA ILE A 149 16.92 -13.11 18.47
C ILE A 149 16.91 -14.43 17.70
N ILE A 150 15.73 -15.07 17.50
CA ILE A 150 15.61 -16.30 16.69
C ILE A 150 16.17 -16.06 15.28
N ASP A 151 15.83 -14.93 14.67
CA ASP A 151 16.20 -14.64 13.29
C ASP A 151 17.64 -14.19 13.13
N TYR A 152 18.29 -13.69 14.18
CA TYR A 152 19.66 -13.20 14.10
C TYR A 152 20.66 -14.26 13.62
N VAL A 153 20.47 -15.54 13.97
CA VAL A 153 21.35 -16.63 13.50
C VAL A 153 21.18 -16.96 12.01
N ILE A 154 20.17 -16.39 11.31
CA ILE A 154 20.06 -16.51 9.85
C ILE A 154 21.29 -15.94 9.14
N ASN A 155 21.96 -14.97 9.75
CA ASN A 155 23.17 -14.35 9.21
C ASN A 155 24.31 -15.37 9.04
N MET A 156 24.35 -16.40 9.89
CA MET A 156 25.28 -17.52 9.74
C MET A 156 24.96 -18.35 8.49
N ASP A 157 23.69 -18.71 8.26
CA ASP A 157 23.26 -19.44 7.05
C ASP A 157 23.53 -18.61 5.78
N ASN A 158 23.23 -17.31 5.82
CA ASN A 158 23.50 -16.38 4.73
C ASN A 158 24.99 -16.32 4.39
N SER A 159 25.89 -16.31 5.38
CA SER A 159 27.34 -16.33 5.12
C SER A 159 27.79 -17.61 4.42
N ILE A 160 27.23 -18.76 4.81
CA ILE A 160 27.50 -20.03 4.12
C ILE A 160 26.94 -20.00 2.69
N GLY A 161 25.74 -19.44 2.50
CA GLY A 161 25.12 -19.25 1.19
C GLY A 161 26.00 -18.42 0.24
N ARG A 162 26.52 -17.28 0.72
CA ARG A 162 27.43 -16.42 -0.05
C ARG A 162 28.68 -17.16 -0.52
N VAL A 163 29.27 -18.00 0.33
CA VAL A 163 30.44 -18.81 -0.05
C VAL A 163 30.07 -19.88 -1.08
N ALA A 164 28.93 -20.56 -0.93
CA ALA A 164 28.47 -21.54 -1.91
C ALA A 164 28.19 -20.92 -3.28
N GLU A 165 27.74 -19.67 -3.34
CA GLU A 165 27.54 -18.92 -4.58
C GLU A 165 28.85 -18.46 -5.22
N SER A 166 29.83 -17.99 -4.42
CA SER A 166 31.09 -17.46 -4.93
C SER A 166 32.13 -18.53 -5.25
N ARG A 167 32.04 -19.72 -4.65
CA ARG A 167 32.98 -20.83 -4.81
C ARG A 167 32.24 -22.14 -5.10
N PRO A 168 31.88 -22.41 -6.38
CA PRO A 168 31.21 -23.65 -6.76
C PRO A 168 32.11 -24.90 -6.63
N ASP A 169 33.42 -24.73 -6.48
CA ASP A 169 34.45 -25.76 -6.41
C ASP A 169 34.91 -26.09 -4.97
N LEU A 170 34.08 -25.79 -3.96
CA LEU A 170 34.37 -26.13 -2.57
C LEU A 170 34.69 -27.62 -2.39
N ASP A 171 35.69 -27.90 -1.53
CA ASP A 171 36.02 -29.27 -1.15
C ASP A 171 34.82 -29.98 -0.50
N LYS A 172 34.69 -31.28 -0.78
CA LYS A 172 33.58 -32.11 -0.31
C LYS A 172 33.41 -32.05 1.22
N SER A 173 34.52 -32.04 1.97
CA SER A 173 34.46 -31.97 3.43
C SER A 173 33.89 -30.64 3.95
N LYS A 174 34.17 -29.52 3.25
CA LYS A 174 33.58 -28.22 3.55
C LYS A 174 32.09 -28.19 3.22
N ILE A 175 31.69 -28.75 2.08
CA ILE A 175 30.27 -28.85 1.69
C ILE A 175 29.49 -29.64 2.75
N GLU A 176 30.01 -30.78 3.20
CA GLU A 176 29.39 -31.59 4.25
C GLU A 176 29.28 -30.84 5.59
N LEU A 177 30.37 -30.18 6.01
CA LEU A 177 30.39 -29.37 7.24
C LEU A 177 29.36 -28.23 7.18
N TYR A 178 29.31 -27.50 6.07
CA TYR A 178 28.39 -26.38 5.87
C TYR A 178 26.95 -26.84 5.78
N SER A 179 26.67 -27.97 5.13
CA SER A 179 25.35 -28.59 5.13
C SER A 179 24.90 -28.95 6.56
N SER A 180 25.81 -29.49 7.37
CA SER A 180 25.55 -29.77 8.79
C SER A 180 25.24 -28.49 9.58
N PHE A 181 25.99 -27.41 9.38
CA PHE A 181 25.70 -26.13 10.03
C PHE A 181 24.35 -25.55 9.60
N LYS A 182 24.02 -25.57 8.31
CA LYS A 182 22.70 -25.13 7.81
C LYS A 182 21.56 -25.93 8.43
N LYS A 183 21.75 -27.24 8.62
CA LYS A 183 20.77 -28.10 9.29
C LYS A 183 20.58 -27.70 10.75
N GLU A 184 21.67 -27.50 11.50
CA GLU A 184 21.58 -27.12 12.92
C GLU A 184 21.05 -25.70 13.12
N ILE A 185 21.38 -24.74 12.24
CA ILE A 185 20.78 -23.38 12.27
C ILE A 185 19.27 -23.46 12.04
N ALA A 186 18.83 -24.22 11.03
CA ALA A 186 17.41 -24.41 10.76
C ALA A 186 16.69 -25.05 11.95
N LYS A 187 17.32 -26.06 12.57
CA LYS A 187 16.78 -26.73 13.77
C LYS A 187 16.63 -25.75 14.93
N HIS A 188 17.68 -25.00 15.24
CA HIS A 188 17.71 -24.01 16.32
C HIS A 188 16.61 -22.96 16.16
N ARG A 189 16.42 -22.45 14.93
CA ARG A 189 15.36 -21.49 14.62
C ARG A 189 13.97 -22.11 14.77
N ALA A 190 13.76 -23.33 14.26
CA ALA A 190 12.49 -24.04 14.40
C ALA A 190 12.14 -24.28 15.88
N ASP A 191 13.11 -24.72 16.68
CA ASP A 191 12.95 -24.91 18.13
C ASP A 191 12.59 -23.59 18.85
N GLY A 192 13.22 -22.47 18.46
CA GLY A 192 12.89 -21.14 18.98
C GLY A 192 11.44 -20.73 18.65
N TYR A 193 11.02 -20.86 17.40
CA TYR A 193 9.64 -20.57 16.99
C TYR A 193 8.60 -21.45 17.69
N ILE A 194 8.86 -22.75 17.83
CA ILE A 194 7.99 -23.67 18.58
C ILE A 194 7.87 -23.24 20.03
N THR A 195 9.00 -22.94 20.68
CA THR A 195 9.01 -22.50 22.09
C THR A 195 8.18 -21.23 22.28
N LEU A 196 8.31 -20.26 21.36
CA LEU A 196 7.52 -19.04 21.43
C LEU A 196 6.03 -19.28 21.14
N ALA A 197 5.72 -20.17 20.18
CA ALA A 197 4.35 -20.57 19.88
C ALA A 197 3.67 -21.20 21.10
N GLU A 198 4.36 -22.08 21.82
CA GLU A 198 3.86 -22.71 23.05
C GLU A 198 3.58 -21.67 24.17
N VAL A 199 4.39 -20.60 24.26
CA VAL A 199 4.17 -19.50 25.22
C VAL A 199 2.92 -18.69 24.84
N GLU A 200 2.77 -18.36 23.56
CA GLU A 200 1.62 -17.59 23.07
C GLU A 200 0.33 -18.39 23.13
N GLU A 201 0.36 -19.67 22.77
CA GLU A 201 -0.80 -20.57 22.88
C GLU A 201 -1.35 -20.62 24.31
N LYS A 202 -0.46 -20.64 25.32
CA LYS A 202 -0.85 -20.62 26.75
C LYS A 202 -1.54 -19.34 27.20
N GLN A 203 -1.36 -18.22 26.50
CA GLN A 203 -2.10 -16.99 26.80
C GLN A 203 -3.61 -17.13 26.51
N GLY A 204 -3.98 -18.03 25.60
CA GLY A 204 -5.36 -18.42 25.32
C GLY A 204 -6.24 -17.38 24.60
N SER A 205 -5.82 -16.11 24.51
CA SER A 205 -6.56 -15.12 23.72
C SER A 205 -6.47 -15.42 22.22
N ASN A 206 -7.51 -15.05 21.46
CA ASN A 206 -7.52 -15.38 20.03
C ASN A 206 -6.38 -14.73 19.25
N GLN A 207 -5.95 -13.52 19.65
CA GLN A 207 -4.79 -12.86 19.08
C GLN A 207 -3.52 -13.69 19.25
N TYR A 208 -3.29 -14.25 20.44
CA TYR A 208 -2.12 -15.09 20.69
C TYR A 208 -2.21 -16.46 20.01
N LEU A 209 -3.42 -17.04 19.88
CA LEU A 209 -3.61 -18.24 19.07
C LEU A 209 -3.24 -17.99 17.60
N ARG A 210 -3.65 -16.86 17.02
CA ARG A 210 -3.25 -16.48 15.63
C ARG A 210 -1.74 -16.28 15.50
N SER A 211 -1.10 -15.73 16.52
CA SER A 211 0.35 -15.58 16.55
C SER A 211 1.06 -16.94 16.67
N ALA A 212 0.65 -17.79 17.60
CA ALA A 212 1.15 -19.16 17.76
C ALA A 212 0.96 -19.99 16.48
N GLN A 213 -0.19 -19.88 15.81
CA GLN A 213 -0.44 -20.47 14.49
C GLN A 213 0.68 -20.11 13.50
N ASN A 214 0.98 -18.82 13.35
CA ASN A 214 2.02 -18.35 12.43
C ASN A 214 3.42 -18.86 12.83
N LEU A 215 3.73 -18.93 14.12
CA LEU A 215 5.01 -19.41 14.62
C LEU A 215 5.21 -20.91 14.36
N TYR A 216 4.21 -21.74 14.65
CA TYR A 216 4.24 -23.16 14.31
C TYR A 216 4.42 -23.40 12.80
N TYR A 217 3.73 -22.61 11.97
CA TYR A 217 3.89 -22.68 10.52
C TYR A 217 5.31 -22.32 10.06
N LYS A 218 5.93 -21.28 10.64
CA LYS A 218 7.32 -20.90 10.36
C LYS A 218 8.29 -22.02 10.75
N ALA A 219 8.10 -22.63 11.91
CA ALA A 219 8.93 -23.75 12.37
C ALA A 219 8.87 -24.94 11.40
N ASP A 220 7.67 -25.34 10.97
CA ASP A 220 7.47 -26.42 10.00
C ASP A 220 8.16 -26.09 8.66
N LYS A 221 7.94 -24.88 8.12
CA LYS A 221 8.58 -24.46 6.86
C LYS A 221 10.10 -24.54 6.89
N ILE A 222 10.72 -24.12 7.99
CA ILE A 222 12.19 -24.05 8.07
C ILE A 222 12.81 -25.44 8.15
N TYR A 223 12.17 -26.39 8.84
CA TYR A 223 12.77 -27.69 9.11
C TYR A 223 12.19 -28.86 8.29
N SER A 224 11.07 -28.67 7.60
CA SER A 224 10.41 -29.71 6.79
C SER A 224 11.31 -30.36 5.74
N ARG A 225 12.30 -29.64 5.21
CA ARG A 225 13.32 -30.21 4.29
C ARG A 225 14.20 -31.30 4.93
N TYR A 226 14.29 -31.33 6.26
CA TYR A 226 15.07 -32.29 7.03
C TYR A 226 14.19 -33.33 7.74
N GLN A 227 13.05 -32.89 8.27
CA GLN A 227 12.09 -33.74 8.94
C GLN A 227 10.70 -33.11 8.83
N SER A 228 9.80 -33.78 8.13
CA SER A 228 8.38 -33.37 8.04
C SER A 228 7.74 -33.34 9.42
N ASN A 229 6.91 -32.32 9.69
CA ASN A 229 6.19 -32.17 10.95
C ASN A 229 7.11 -32.24 12.18
N TYR A 230 8.27 -31.57 12.10
CA TYR A 230 9.26 -31.55 13.17
C TYR A 230 8.63 -31.06 14.48
N ARG A 231 8.74 -31.87 15.54
CA ARG A 231 8.12 -31.63 16.85
C ARG A 231 6.62 -31.29 16.75
N ASN A 232 5.91 -31.92 15.83
CA ASN A 232 4.47 -31.71 15.58
C ASN A 232 4.11 -30.28 15.18
N SER A 233 5.06 -29.49 14.66
CA SER A 233 4.82 -28.09 14.29
C SER A 233 3.67 -27.90 13.31
N TYR A 234 3.55 -28.72 12.26
CA TYR A 234 2.43 -28.64 11.34
C TYR A 234 1.10 -29.07 11.99
N SER A 235 1.11 -30.15 12.77
CA SER A 235 -0.08 -30.59 13.51
C SER A 235 -0.56 -29.52 14.50
N ASN A 236 0.36 -28.88 15.22
CA ASN A 236 0.03 -27.81 16.16
C ASN A 236 -0.47 -26.55 15.43
N TYR A 237 0.10 -26.22 14.27
CA TYR A 237 -0.42 -25.17 13.39
C TYR A 237 -1.89 -25.40 13.04
N GLU A 238 -2.26 -26.60 12.58
CA GLU A 238 -3.64 -26.94 12.23
C GLU A 238 -4.57 -26.90 13.46
N ASN A 239 -4.12 -27.44 14.60
CA ASN A 239 -4.90 -27.45 15.83
C ASN A 239 -5.19 -26.03 16.35
N VAL A 240 -4.16 -25.18 16.45
CA VAL A 240 -4.30 -23.79 16.91
C VAL A 240 -5.11 -22.97 15.91
N LYS A 241 -4.90 -23.18 14.60
CA LYS A 241 -5.73 -22.57 13.56
C LYS A 241 -7.21 -22.92 13.75
N HIS A 242 -7.52 -24.20 13.94
CA HIS A 242 -8.88 -24.66 14.14
C HIS A 242 -9.51 -24.00 15.38
N GLN A 243 -8.80 -23.96 16.50
CA GLN A 243 -9.27 -23.29 17.71
C GLN A 243 -9.51 -21.79 17.48
N ALA A 244 -8.60 -21.11 16.77
CA ALA A 244 -8.73 -19.69 16.50
C ALA A 244 -9.88 -19.38 15.53
N ASP A 245 -10.07 -20.22 14.51
CA ASP A 245 -11.20 -20.15 13.58
C ASP A 245 -12.53 -20.38 14.31
N LEU A 246 -12.59 -21.32 15.25
CA LEU A 246 -13.76 -21.55 16.11
C LEU A 246 -14.08 -20.33 16.98
N ASN A 247 -13.07 -19.70 17.57
CA ASN A 247 -13.24 -18.51 18.40
C ASN A 247 -13.76 -17.32 17.58
N ASP A 248 -13.18 -17.07 16.39
CA ASP A 248 -13.64 -15.99 15.50
C ASP A 248 -15.05 -16.26 14.96
N ALA A 249 -15.38 -17.52 14.64
CA ALA A 249 -16.72 -17.92 14.27
C ALA A 249 -17.71 -17.69 15.43
N ALA A 250 -17.33 -18.05 16.65
CA ALA A 250 -18.16 -17.87 17.85
C ALA A 250 -18.43 -16.40 18.16
N ASP A 251 -17.40 -15.55 18.12
CA ASP A 251 -17.51 -14.11 18.37
C ASP A 251 -18.45 -13.44 17.35
N ASN A 252 -18.24 -13.69 16.06
CA ASN A 252 -19.11 -13.17 15.00
C ASN A 252 -20.53 -13.73 15.11
N TYR A 253 -20.69 -15.02 15.40
CA TYR A 253 -22.01 -15.60 15.65
C TYR A 253 -22.74 -14.91 16.80
N ASN A 254 -22.05 -14.65 17.92
CA ASN A 254 -22.65 -14.01 19.09
C ASN A 254 -23.08 -12.57 18.79
N LYS A 255 -22.24 -11.79 18.08
CA LYS A 255 -22.59 -10.44 17.58
C LYS A 255 -23.80 -10.48 16.65
N GLY A 256 -23.85 -11.44 15.73
CA GLY A 256 -24.99 -11.64 14.84
C GLY A 256 -26.28 -11.98 15.60
N MET A 257 -26.19 -12.84 16.63
CA MET A 257 -27.33 -13.19 17.48
C MET A 257 -27.83 -12.02 18.33
N GLU A 258 -26.92 -11.16 18.81
CA GLU A 258 -27.28 -9.93 19.54
C GLU A 258 -28.10 -9.00 18.64
N GLU A 259 -27.61 -8.72 17.43
CA GLU A 259 -28.35 -7.92 16.44
C GLU A 259 -29.70 -8.54 16.08
N TYR A 260 -29.72 -9.86 15.83
CA TYR A 260 -30.94 -10.59 15.48
C TYR A 260 -32.01 -10.50 16.57
N ARG A 261 -31.63 -10.73 17.84
CA ARG A 261 -32.57 -10.68 18.98
C ARG A 261 -33.10 -9.28 19.23
N ASN A 262 -32.26 -8.26 19.00
CA ASN A 262 -32.60 -6.86 19.21
C ASN A 262 -33.23 -6.20 17.97
N ALA A 263 -33.49 -6.96 16.90
CA ALA A 263 -33.93 -6.43 15.62
C ALA A 263 -35.36 -5.88 15.66
N GLY A 264 -36.30 -6.57 16.32
CA GLY A 264 -37.72 -6.21 16.28
C GLY A 264 -38.21 -6.09 14.83
N SER A 265 -38.67 -4.90 14.44
CA SER A 265 -39.06 -4.53 13.07
C SER A 265 -37.96 -3.82 12.25
N SER A 266 -36.75 -3.63 12.80
CA SER A 266 -35.65 -2.96 12.09
C SER A 266 -35.01 -3.87 11.06
N LYS A 267 -35.13 -3.49 9.78
CA LYS A 267 -34.46 -4.18 8.68
C LYS A 267 -32.94 -3.99 8.76
N ALA A 268 -32.46 -2.82 9.21
CA ALA A 268 -31.04 -2.53 9.39
C ALA A 268 -30.34 -3.50 10.34
N LYS A 269 -30.95 -3.81 11.49
CA LYS A 269 -30.40 -4.78 12.44
C LYS A 269 -30.37 -6.20 11.89
N TYR A 270 -31.40 -6.63 11.15
CA TYR A 270 -31.35 -7.92 10.46
C TYR A 270 -30.23 -7.96 9.40
N ARG A 271 -29.94 -6.86 8.69
CA ARG A 271 -28.79 -6.80 7.77
C ARG A 271 -27.46 -6.87 8.52
N ALA A 272 -27.33 -6.20 9.66
CA ALA A 272 -26.14 -6.31 10.51
C ALA A 272 -25.93 -7.75 11.03
N ALA A 273 -27.00 -8.40 11.50
CA ALA A 273 -26.98 -9.82 11.86
C ALA A 273 -26.55 -10.71 10.70
N ASN A 274 -27.12 -10.49 9.49
CA ASN A 274 -26.74 -11.22 8.28
C ASN A 274 -25.24 -11.09 7.98
N TYR A 275 -24.70 -9.88 8.08
CA TYR A 275 -23.27 -9.62 7.90
C TYR A 275 -22.42 -10.45 8.87
N TYR A 276 -22.71 -10.39 10.17
CA TYR A 276 -21.94 -11.14 11.16
C TYR A 276 -22.04 -12.66 10.99
N PHE A 277 -23.20 -13.18 10.59
CA PHE A 277 -23.31 -14.61 10.26
C PHE A 277 -22.47 -15.01 9.03
N ARG A 278 -22.33 -14.13 8.02
CA ARG A 278 -21.39 -14.36 6.91
C ARG A 278 -19.95 -14.33 7.38
N GLU A 279 -19.60 -13.40 8.26
CA GLU A 279 -18.26 -13.35 8.85
C GLU A 279 -17.93 -14.63 9.63
N ALA A 280 -18.88 -15.17 10.40
CA ALA A 280 -18.69 -16.46 11.08
C ALA A 280 -18.42 -17.62 10.09
N GLN A 281 -19.13 -17.65 8.96
CA GLN A 281 -18.95 -18.68 7.93
C GLN A 281 -17.62 -18.60 7.17
N LYS A 282 -16.92 -17.46 7.20
CA LYS A 282 -15.56 -17.36 6.64
C LYS A 282 -14.56 -18.25 7.38
N TYR A 283 -14.79 -18.47 8.68
CA TYR A 283 -13.91 -19.26 9.52
C TYR A 283 -14.39 -20.71 9.64
N VAL A 284 -15.68 -20.91 9.91
CA VAL A 284 -16.27 -22.26 10.05
C VAL A 284 -17.57 -22.33 9.27
N SER A 285 -17.55 -23.15 8.20
CA SER A 285 -18.72 -23.37 7.35
C SER A 285 -19.89 -23.90 8.17
N ASN A 286 -21.06 -23.29 7.96
CA ASN A 286 -22.29 -23.57 8.71
C ASN A 286 -22.07 -23.68 10.23
N TYR A 287 -21.28 -22.78 10.81
CA TYR A 287 -21.11 -22.70 12.27
C TYR A 287 -22.49 -22.61 12.93
N LYS A 288 -22.82 -23.59 13.79
CA LYS A 288 -24.14 -23.80 14.38
C LYS A 288 -25.25 -23.89 13.32
N ASP A 289 -26.10 -22.86 13.20
CA ASP A 289 -27.26 -22.78 12.32
C ASP A 289 -27.21 -21.55 11.38
N THR A 290 -26.01 -21.03 11.13
CA THR A 290 -25.80 -19.82 10.30
C THR A 290 -26.44 -19.92 8.90
N ASN A 291 -26.50 -21.08 8.25
CA ASN A 291 -27.19 -21.22 6.95
C ASN A 291 -28.68 -20.83 7.01
N LYS A 292 -29.37 -21.27 8.06
CA LYS A 292 -30.77 -20.94 8.31
C LYS A 292 -30.91 -19.45 8.64
N LEU A 293 -30.10 -18.97 9.58
CA LEU A 293 -30.14 -17.58 10.04
C LEU A 293 -29.82 -16.58 8.92
N LEU A 294 -28.91 -16.92 8.00
CA LEU A 294 -28.61 -16.10 6.83
C LEU A 294 -29.82 -15.96 5.90
N SER A 295 -30.58 -17.03 5.71
CA SER A 295 -31.79 -17.00 4.88
C SER A 295 -32.87 -16.15 5.55
N GLU A 296 -33.11 -16.34 6.84
CA GLU A 296 -34.11 -15.57 7.61
C GLU A 296 -33.77 -14.08 7.70
N THR A 297 -32.51 -13.76 7.99
CA THR A 297 -32.06 -12.35 8.11
C THR A 297 -32.02 -11.66 6.75
N LYS A 298 -31.75 -12.39 5.67
CA LYS A 298 -31.88 -11.85 4.31
C LYS A 298 -33.33 -11.50 4.00
N GLU A 299 -34.25 -12.42 4.29
CA GLU A 299 -35.67 -12.24 4.07
C GLU A 299 -36.25 -11.06 4.86
N LYS A 300 -35.87 -10.94 6.14
CA LYS A 300 -36.36 -9.87 7.01
C LYS A 300 -35.66 -8.53 6.77
N GLY A 301 -34.34 -8.54 6.53
CA GLY A 301 -33.50 -7.34 6.52
C GLY A 301 -33.37 -6.66 5.16
N TYR A 302 -33.56 -7.36 4.05
CA TYR A 302 -33.38 -6.77 2.72
C TYR A 302 -34.71 -6.35 2.12
N PHE A 303 -34.72 -5.22 1.41
CA PHE A 303 -35.88 -4.75 0.67
C PHE A 303 -36.09 -5.57 -0.59
N LYS A 304 -37.28 -6.13 -0.75
CA LYS A 304 -37.74 -6.70 -2.01
C LYS A 304 -38.29 -5.57 -2.88
N TYR A 305 -37.62 -5.22 -3.98
CA TYR A 305 -38.04 -4.08 -4.79
C TYR A 305 -38.39 -4.43 -6.24
N SER A 306 -39.28 -3.63 -6.83
CA SER A 306 -39.50 -3.61 -8.27
C SER A 306 -39.03 -2.28 -8.84
N LEU A 307 -38.35 -2.31 -9.98
CA LEU A 307 -37.83 -1.11 -10.65
C LEU A 307 -38.47 -0.97 -12.03
N SER A 308 -39.11 0.18 -12.27
CA SER A 308 -39.62 0.59 -13.58
C SER A 308 -38.88 1.84 -14.02
N SER A 309 -38.24 1.81 -15.19
CA SER A 309 -37.49 2.95 -15.70
C SER A 309 -37.47 3.01 -17.22
N ASN A 310 -37.56 4.22 -17.79
CA ASN A 310 -37.34 4.45 -19.22
C ASN A 310 -35.86 4.71 -19.58
N ASN A 311 -34.96 4.63 -18.60
CA ASN A 311 -33.52 4.87 -18.78
C ASN A 311 -32.71 3.71 -18.17
N SER A 312 -32.00 2.97 -19.02
CA SER A 312 -31.21 1.79 -18.62
C SER A 312 -30.00 2.13 -17.75
N GLU A 313 -29.35 3.26 -17.98
CA GLU A 313 -28.19 3.70 -17.18
C GLU A 313 -28.61 4.01 -15.74
N ILE A 314 -29.69 4.78 -15.59
CA ILE A 314 -30.26 5.07 -14.27
C ILE A 314 -30.78 3.79 -13.60
N SER A 315 -31.31 2.84 -14.39
CA SER A 315 -31.73 1.54 -13.85
C SER A 315 -30.58 0.77 -13.21
N SER A 316 -29.45 0.65 -13.94
CA SER A 316 -28.23 0.03 -13.41
C SER A 316 -27.78 0.72 -12.14
N ARG A 317 -27.76 2.05 -12.15
CA ARG A 317 -27.33 2.86 -11.01
C ARG A 317 -28.18 2.65 -9.76
N ILE A 318 -29.50 2.53 -9.90
CA ILE A 318 -30.42 2.23 -8.80
C ILE A 318 -30.15 0.83 -8.27
N ASN A 319 -30.02 -0.18 -9.15
CA ASN A 319 -29.73 -1.55 -8.74
C ASN A 319 -28.41 -1.64 -7.96
N ASP A 320 -27.36 -0.94 -8.43
CA ASP A 320 -26.07 -0.88 -7.76
C ASP A 320 -26.19 -0.26 -6.36
N ALA A 321 -26.93 0.85 -6.23
CA ALA A 321 -27.17 1.50 -4.95
C ALA A 321 -27.90 0.57 -3.96
N MET A 322 -28.91 -0.14 -4.46
CA MET A 322 -29.78 -1.00 -3.67
C MET A 322 -29.14 -2.34 -3.30
N SER A 323 -28.12 -2.81 -4.03
CA SER A 323 -27.50 -4.14 -3.87
C SER A 323 -27.10 -4.50 -2.44
N SER A 324 -26.70 -3.51 -1.63
CA SER A 324 -26.32 -3.68 -0.22
C SER A 324 -27.50 -3.83 0.75
N ILE A 325 -28.71 -3.41 0.35
CA ILE A 325 -29.89 -3.33 1.22
C ILE A 325 -31.15 -3.99 0.66
N GLY A 326 -31.14 -4.43 -0.60
CA GLY A 326 -32.31 -5.00 -1.26
C GLY A 326 -31.95 -5.78 -2.50
N TYR A 327 -32.95 -6.48 -3.04
CA TYR A 327 -32.84 -7.23 -4.28
C TYR A 327 -34.14 -7.13 -5.07
N SER A 328 -34.03 -7.18 -6.39
CA SER A 328 -35.19 -7.03 -7.27
C SER A 328 -36.02 -8.31 -7.33
N VAL A 329 -37.35 -8.17 -7.30
CA VAL A 329 -38.31 -9.27 -7.42
C VAL A 329 -39.52 -8.85 -8.25
N SER A 330 -40.24 -9.84 -8.80
CA SER A 330 -41.51 -9.62 -9.50
C SER A 330 -42.74 -9.80 -8.62
N ASN A 331 -42.63 -10.56 -7.52
CA ASN A 331 -43.73 -10.85 -6.59
C ASN A 331 -43.30 -10.56 -5.14
N GLY A 332 -44.24 -10.17 -4.28
CA GLY A 332 -43.97 -9.84 -2.88
C GLY A 332 -43.12 -8.57 -2.70
N VAL A 333 -43.36 -7.57 -3.57
CA VAL A 333 -42.66 -6.29 -3.57
C VAL A 333 -43.00 -5.48 -2.32
N GLU A 334 -41.96 -5.01 -1.63
CA GLU A 334 -42.06 -4.11 -0.47
C GLU A 334 -41.78 -2.65 -0.85
N LEU A 335 -41.01 -2.42 -1.92
CA LEU A 335 -40.57 -1.11 -2.38
C LEU A 335 -40.69 -0.99 -3.90
N PHE A 336 -41.53 -0.08 -4.37
CA PHE A 336 -41.69 0.27 -5.78
C PHE A 336 -40.77 1.46 -6.10
N ILE A 337 -39.87 1.27 -7.06
CA ILE A 337 -38.96 2.31 -7.54
C ILE A 337 -39.32 2.64 -8.99
N GLU A 338 -39.50 3.92 -9.27
CA GLU A 338 -39.84 4.41 -10.60
C GLU A 338 -38.93 5.57 -11.00
N TYR A 339 -38.38 5.51 -12.20
CA TYR A 339 -37.66 6.62 -12.81
C TYR A 339 -38.19 6.90 -14.22
N LYS A 340 -38.52 8.16 -14.50
CA LYS A 340 -38.90 8.60 -15.83
C LYS A 340 -38.27 9.95 -16.12
N ASN A 341 -37.56 10.11 -17.22
CA ASN A 341 -37.26 11.43 -17.77
C ASN A 341 -38.16 11.73 -18.98
N GLY A 342 -38.56 12.98 -19.11
CA GLY A 342 -39.35 13.50 -20.23
C GLY A 342 -38.48 13.86 -21.43
N GLU A 343 -39.12 14.47 -22.42
CA GLU A 343 -38.43 14.97 -23.60
C GLU A 343 -37.58 16.21 -23.29
N TYR A 344 -36.46 16.33 -23.99
CA TYR A 344 -35.58 17.50 -23.87
C TYR A 344 -36.14 18.67 -24.68
N SER A 345 -36.30 19.82 -24.02
CA SER A 345 -36.70 21.08 -24.63
C SER A 345 -35.50 22.01 -24.77
N TYR A 346 -35.35 22.62 -25.95
CA TYR A 346 -34.34 23.65 -26.22
C TYR A 346 -35.02 24.89 -26.79
N ASN A 347 -34.85 26.01 -26.10
CA ASN A 347 -35.43 27.30 -26.48
C ASN A 347 -34.32 28.32 -26.68
N THR A 348 -34.43 29.13 -27.72
CA THR A 348 -33.55 30.27 -27.97
C THR A 348 -34.36 31.55 -28.08
N SER A 349 -33.93 32.58 -27.37
CA SER A 349 -34.52 33.92 -27.48
C SER A 349 -33.43 34.95 -27.72
N SER A 350 -33.72 35.94 -28.55
CA SER A 350 -32.82 37.07 -28.80
C SER A 350 -33.50 38.38 -28.48
N ASN A 351 -32.81 39.27 -27.78
CA ASN A 351 -33.24 40.64 -27.55
C ASN A 351 -32.17 41.62 -28.06
N THR A 352 -32.59 42.68 -28.74
CA THR A 352 -31.70 43.69 -29.29
C THR A 352 -32.01 45.04 -28.67
N ASN A 353 -31.02 45.63 -28.01
CA ASN A 353 -31.07 46.99 -27.51
C ASN A 353 -30.19 47.91 -28.36
N THR A 354 -30.65 49.13 -28.62
CA THR A 354 -29.91 50.12 -29.40
C THR A 354 -29.70 51.38 -28.59
N GLU A 355 -28.44 51.80 -28.47
CA GLU A 355 -28.03 52.98 -27.72
C GLU A 355 -27.36 53.97 -28.68
N GLN A 356 -27.80 55.23 -28.64
CA GLN A 356 -27.10 56.32 -29.31
C GLN A 356 -25.90 56.74 -28.48
N MET A 357 -24.73 56.84 -29.11
CA MET A 357 -23.48 57.21 -28.45
C MET A 357 -22.84 58.41 -29.15
N SER A 358 -22.15 59.22 -28.36
CA SER A 358 -21.37 60.35 -28.85
C SER A 358 -19.98 60.31 -28.22
N LYS A 359 -18.95 60.58 -29.01
CA LYS A 359 -17.58 60.74 -28.53
C LYS A 359 -16.92 61.94 -29.17
N GLU A 360 -16.38 62.80 -28.32
CA GLU A 360 -15.55 63.92 -28.74
C GLU A 360 -14.09 63.46 -28.86
N VAL A 361 -13.46 63.73 -29.99
CA VAL A 361 -12.04 63.45 -30.22
C VAL A 361 -11.37 64.73 -30.71
N GLN A 362 -10.28 65.11 -30.06
CA GLN A 362 -9.45 66.20 -30.54
C GLN A 362 -8.70 65.74 -31.80
N THR A 363 -8.96 66.40 -32.93
CA THR A 363 -8.37 66.06 -34.24
C THR A 363 -7.21 66.98 -34.62
N GLY A 364 -6.94 68.03 -33.85
CA GLY A 364 -5.85 68.98 -34.08
C GLY A 364 -5.92 70.18 -33.13
N THR A 365 -5.19 71.23 -33.48
CA THR A 365 -5.14 72.50 -32.76
C THR A 365 -5.21 73.62 -33.80
N ASP A 366 -6.03 74.65 -33.57
CA ASP A 366 -6.17 75.78 -34.47
C ASP A 366 -4.93 76.70 -34.43
N SER A 367 -4.89 77.69 -35.33
CA SER A 367 -3.80 78.67 -35.43
C SER A 367 -3.62 79.55 -34.18
N ALA A 368 -4.55 79.48 -33.21
CA ALA A 368 -4.48 80.18 -31.93
C ALA A 368 -4.11 79.24 -30.75
N GLY A 369 -3.77 77.98 -31.02
CA GLY A 369 -3.40 77.00 -29.98
C GLY A 369 -4.59 76.32 -29.29
N LYS A 370 -5.83 76.49 -29.76
CA LYS A 370 -7.01 75.84 -29.17
C LYS A 370 -7.31 74.47 -29.81
N PRO A 371 -7.74 73.47 -29.02
CA PRO A 371 -8.14 72.16 -29.55
C PRO A 371 -9.26 72.25 -30.58
N ILE A 372 -9.09 71.60 -31.73
CA ILE A 372 -10.18 71.33 -32.67
C ILE A 372 -10.82 70.01 -32.27
N ILE A 373 -12.07 70.08 -31.79
CA ILE A 373 -12.83 68.91 -31.35
C ILE A 373 -13.79 68.46 -32.46
N LYS A 374 -13.70 67.20 -32.84
CA LYS A 374 -14.67 66.54 -33.72
C LYS A 374 -15.58 65.64 -32.91
N VAL A 375 -16.89 65.85 -33.02
CA VAL A 375 -17.91 65.02 -32.39
C VAL A 375 -18.27 63.86 -33.33
N PHE A 376 -18.14 62.64 -32.83
CA PHE A 376 -18.51 61.42 -33.53
C PHE A 376 -19.80 60.86 -32.90
N ASN A 377 -20.90 60.89 -33.66
CA ASN A 377 -22.17 60.30 -33.26
C ASN A 377 -22.34 58.95 -33.97
N PHE A 378 -22.53 57.90 -33.18
CA PHE A 378 -22.61 56.52 -33.66
C PHE A 378 -23.51 55.69 -32.76
N THR A 379 -23.98 54.56 -33.27
CA THR A 379 -24.95 53.71 -32.59
C THR A 379 -24.29 52.43 -32.13
N LYS A 380 -24.56 52.03 -30.88
CA LYS A 380 -24.20 50.70 -30.34
C LYS A 380 -25.47 49.84 -30.29
N THR A 381 -25.48 48.78 -31.06
CA THR A 381 -26.51 47.74 -31.01
C THR A 381 -25.97 46.57 -30.19
N THR A 382 -26.63 46.26 -29.08
CA THR A 382 -26.33 45.09 -28.25
C THR A 382 -27.38 44.01 -28.51
N THR A 383 -26.98 42.87 -29.06
CA THR A 383 -27.85 41.70 -29.21
C THR A 383 -27.49 40.69 -28.12
N THR A 384 -28.45 40.37 -27.25
CA THR A 384 -28.32 39.31 -26.24
C THR A 384 -29.09 38.09 -26.71
N ILE A 385 -28.42 36.95 -26.83
CA ILE A 385 -29.01 35.66 -27.19
C ILE A 385 -28.98 34.79 -25.93
N GLU A 386 -30.12 34.24 -25.54
CA GLU A 386 -30.24 33.26 -24.47
C GLU A 386 -30.64 31.90 -25.04
N GLU A 387 -29.91 30.87 -24.65
CA GLU A 387 -30.21 29.47 -24.93
C GLU A 387 -30.58 28.78 -23.63
N VAL A 388 -31.74 28.11 -23.60
CA VAL A 388 -32.25 27.41 -22.42
C VAL A 388 -32.55 25.98 -22.81
N GLY A 389 -31.83 25.05 -22.20
CA GLY A 389 -32.15 23.62 -22.28
C GLY A 389 -32.80 23.16 -20.99
N THR A 390 -33.90 22.41 -21.09
CA THR A 390 -34.64 21.88 -19.94
C THR A 390 -35.04 20.43 -20.19
N ILE A 391 -34.93 19.59 -19.16
CA ILE A 391 -35.50 18.23 -19.15
C ILE A 391 -36.21 17.98 -17.83
N HIS A 392 -37.44 17.46 -17.92
CA HIS A 392 -38.23 17.05 -16.77
C HIS A 392 -37.86 15.64 -16.34
N TYR A 393 -37.84 15.35 -15.03
CA TYR A 393 -37.71 13.98 -14.54
C TYR A 393 -38.51 13.72 -13.27
N PHE A 394 -38.90 12.45 -13.13
CA PHE A 394 -39.58 11.87 -11.99
C PHE A 394 -38.74 10.73 -11.42
N LEU A 395 -38.49 10.76 -10.11
CA LEU A 395 -37.87 9.67 -9.35
C LEU A 395 -38.72 9.39 -8.11
N SER A 396 -39.15 8.14 -7.94
CA SER A 396 -40.01 7.72 -6.85
C SER A 396 -39.50 6.45 -6.21
N MET A 397 -39.50 6.41 -4.87
CA MET A 397 -39.29 5.21 -4.07
C MET A 397 -40.42 5.13 -3.05
N ARG A 398 -41.34 4.16 -3.22
CA ARG A 398 -42.58 4.02 -2.45
C ARG A 398 -42.74 2.63 -1.88
N GLY A 399 -42.89 2.53 -0.57
CA GLY A 399 -43.12 1.28 0.16
C GLY A 399 -43.80 1.56 1.50
N SER A 400 -44.09 0.52 2.26
CA SER A 400 -44.83 0.65 3.53
C SER A 400 -44.11 1.48 4.59
N TYR A 401 -42.77 1.56 4.53
CA TYR A 401 -41.94 2.23 5.54
C TYR A 401 -41.16 3.44 4.99
N TYR A 402 -41.25 3.71 3.70
CA TYR A 402 -40.54 4.81 3.04
C TYR A 402 -41.31 5.29 1.82
N SER A 403 -41.52 6.59 1.70
CA SER A 403 -42.12 7.18 0.51
C SER A 403 -41.46 8.51 0.23
N ASN A 404 -40.75 8.59 -0.90
CA ASN A 404 -40.15 9.83 -1.38
C ASN A 404 -40.35 9.93 -2.89
N ASN A 405 -40.75 11.11 -3.35
CA ASN A 405 -41.05 11.39 -4.74
C ASN A 405 -40.43 12.73 -5.11
N ILE A 406 -39.64 12.73 -6.18
CA ILE A 406 -39.05 13.93 -6.76
C ILE A 406 -39.62 14.07 -8.16
N ASN A 407 -40.16 15.25 -8.42
CA ASN A 407 -40.67 15.63 -9.73
C ASN A 407 -40.12 17.00 -10.05
N ASN A 408 -39.08 17.09 -10.90
CA ASN A 408 -38.29 18.31 -11.05
C ASN A 408 -37.79 18.53 -12.48
N ASP A 409 -37.43 19.77 -12.79
CA ASP A 409 -36.82 20.18 -14.04
C ASP A 409 -35.33 20.47 -13.88
N VAL A 410 -34.52 19.90 -14.76
CA VAL A 410 -33.10 20.25 -14.88
C VAL A 410 -32.95 21.24 -16.01
N THR A 411 -32.59 22.48 -15.65
CA THR A 411 -32.39 23.58 -16.60
C THR A 411 -30.93 24.03 -16.66
N VAL A 412 -30.45 24.29 -17.88
CA VAL A 412 -29.16 24.94 -18.18
C VAL A 412 -29.43 26.16 -19.05
N ARG A 413 -28.83 27.30 -18.70
CA ARG A 413 -28.93 28.56 -19.44
C ARG A 413 -27.56 28.99 -19.94
N ASN A 414 -27.50 29.49 -21.16
CA ASN A 414 -26.33 30.16 -21.74
C ASN A 414 -26.75 31.51 -22.28
N THR A 415 -25.98 32.56 -21.99
CA THR A 415 -26.27 33.92 -22.43
C THR A 415 -25.06 34.49 -23.16
N VAL A 416 -25.27 34.90 -24.41
CA VAL A 416 -24.25 35.48 -25.28
C VAL A 416 -24.63 36.92 -25.60
N LYS A 417 -23.66 37.84 -25.52
CA LYS A 417 -23.84 39.24 -25.89
C LYS A 417 -22.93 39.61 -27.06
N ASN A 418 -23.54 40.19 -28.08
CA ASN A 418 -22.87 40.69 -29.28
C ASN A 418 -23.09 42.20 -29.42
N PHE A 419 -22.02 42.91 -29.75
CA PHE A 419 -22.02 44.35 -29.95
C PHE A 419 -21.77 44.65 -31.42
N LYS A 420 -22.56 45.55 -31.99
CA LYS A 420 -22.34 46.10 -33.33
C LYS A 420 -22.32 47.61 -33.24
N TYR A 421 -21.27 48.23 -33.73
CA TYR A 421 -21.12 49.68 -33.80
C TYR A 421 -21.33 50.14 -35.24
N SER A 422 -22.19 51.14 -35.44
CA SER A 422 -22.54 51.65 -36.77
C SER A 422 -22.66 53.18 -36.79
N GLY A 423 -22.50 53.80 -37.95
CA GLY A 423 -22.45 55.26 -38.09
C GLY A 423 -21.02 55.82 -38.06
N ASN A 424 -20.87 57.09 -37.64
CA ASN A 424 -19.57 57.77 -37.64
C ASN A 424 -18.77 57.37 -36.40
N VAL A 425 -18.23 56.15 -36.39
CA VAL A 425 -17.39 55.62 -35.31
C VAL A 425 -15.99 56.25 -35.38
N PRO A 426 -15.43 56.78 -34.28
CA PRO A 426 -14.10 57.38 -34.32
C PRO A 426 -13.01 56.39 -34.76
N PRO A 427 -12.13 56.77 -35.71
CA PRO A 427 -10.96 55.96 -36.06
C PRO A 427 -10.04 55.78 -34.83
N ASP A 428 -9.39 54.62 -34.74
CA ASP A 428 -8.49 54.23 -33.63
C ASP A 428 -9.13 54.14 -32.23
N SER A 429 -10.44 53.94 -32.15
CA SER A 429 -11.17 53.73 -30.88
C SER A 429 -11.23 52.24 -30.45
N ASN A 430 -11.56 52.00 -29.18
CA ASN A 430 -11.79 50.65 -28.64
C ASN A 430 -13.20 50.09 -28.97
N TYR A 431 -14.00 50.79 -29.78
CA TYR A 431 -15.34 50.32 -30.17
C TYR A 431 -15.20 49.31 -31.31
N ARG A 432 -15.22 48.03 -30.96
CA ARG A 432 -15.09 46.92 -31.91
C ARG A 432 -16.32 46.03 -31.84
N ASP A 433 -16.77 45.59 -33.00
CA ASP A 433 -17.82 44.60 -33.10
C ASP A 433 -17.40 43.32 -32.39
N SER A 434 -18.34 42.68 -31.70
CA SER A 434 -18.13 41.37 -31.09
C SER A 434 -19.13 40.37 -31.65
N ASP A 435 -18.61 39.26 -32.14
CA ASP A 435 -19.42 38.16 -32.67
C ASP A 435 -19.15 36.87 -31.89
N ASN A 436 -19.61 36.85 -30.64
CA ASN A 436 -19.57 35.67 -29.80
C ASN A 436 -20.62 34.67 -30.30
N ARG A 437 -20.24 33.40 -30.36
CA ARG A 437 -21.12 32.31 -30.80
C ARG A 437 -21.86 31.69 -29.63
N THR A 438 -23.10 31.28 -29.89
CA THR A 438 -23.87 30.40 -29.02
C THR A 438 -23.23 29.02 -28.89
N LEU A 439 -23.59 28.30 -27.83
CA LEU A 439 -23.13 26.92 -27.63
C LEU A 439 -23.87 25.96 -28.57
N GLY A 440 -25.13 26.27 -28.90
CA GLY A 440 -25.98 25.47 -29.77
C GLY A 440 -26.66 24.30 -29.06
N TYR A 441 -27.66 23.73 -29.73
CA TYR A 441 -28.50 22.64 -29.22
C TYR A 441 -27.70 21.49 -28.61
N SER A 442 -26.73 20.94 -29.33
CA SER A 442 -26.00 19.73 -28.92
C SER A 442 -25.20 19.94 -27.63
N GLU A 443 -24.56 21.10 -27.49
CA GLU A 443 -23.73 21.40 -26.32
C GLU A 443 -24.60 21.73 -25.10
N ILE A 444 -25.71 22.46 -25.28
CA ILE A 444 -26.69 22.68 -24.21
C ILE A 444 -27.32 21.35 -23.77
N GLN A 445 -27.69 20.48 -24.71
CA GLN A 445 -28.26 19.16 -24.42
C GLN A 445 -27.27 18.29 -23.62
N ARG A 446 -25.99 18.26 -24.02
CA ARG A 446 -24.94 17.55 -23.29
C ARG A 446 -24.83 18.07 -21.84
N LYS A 447 -24.78 19.39 -21.65
CA LYS A 447 -24.71 19.99 -20.31
C LYS A 447 -25.95 19.69 -19.46
N VAL A 448 -27.14 19.68 -20.06
CA VAL A 448 -28.39 19.29 -19.38
C VAL A 448 -28.35 17.82 -18.97
N ALA A 449 -27.91 16.92 -19.85
CA ALA A 449 -27.76 15.50 -19.55
C ALA A 449 -26.75 15.24 -18.42
N GLU A 450 -25.61 15.93 -18.42
CA GLU A 450 -24.60 15.84 -17.35
C GLU A 450 -25.16 16.30 -16.00
N LYS A 451 -25.85 17.45 -15.98
CA LYS A 451 -26.49 17.98 -14.78
C LYS A 451 -27.59 17.05 -14.27
N LEU A 452 -28.42 16.51 -15.17
CA LEU A 452 -29.47 15.54 -14.83
C LEU A 452 -28.89 14.30 -14.17
N ARG A 453 -27.83 13.74 -14.76
CA ARG A 453 -27.15 12.56 -14.22
C ARG A 453 -26.62 12.82 -12.80
N GLN A 454 -25.99 13.96 -12.57
CA GLN A 454 -25.47 14.34 -11.24
C GLN A 454 -26.59 14.47 -10.21
N GLU A 455 -27.67 15.18 -10.55
CA GLU A 455 -28.80 15.42 -9.66
C GLU A 455 -29.53 14.12 -9.31
N VAL A 456 -29.87 13.31 -10.31
CA VAL A 456 -30.53 12.01 -10.11
C VAL A 456 -29.65 11.07 -9.28
N ASN A 457 -28.34 11.03 -9.54
CA ASN A 457 -27.41 10.22 -8.74
C ASN A 457 -27.36 10.65 -7.26
N SER A 458 -27.38 11.96 -7.00
CA SER A 458 -27.43 12.51 -5.65
C SER A 458 -28.73 12.09 -4.94
N ASN A 459 -29.85 12.20 -5.64
CA ASN A 459 -31.17 11.84 -5.11
C ASN A 459 -31.28 10.35 -4.81
N ILE A 460 -30.80 9.47 -5.71
CA ILE A 460 -30.73 8.02 -5.47
C ILE A 460 -29.91 7.74 -4.20
N ASN A 461 -28.73 8.37 -4.07
CA ASN A 461 -27.88 8.18 -2.88
C ASN A 461 -28.58 8.61 -1.59
N SER A 462 -29.26 9.75 -1.62
CA SER A 462 -30.01 10.26 -0.47
C SER A 462 -31.12 9.29 -0.07
N MET A 463 -31.95 8.88 -1.02
CA MET A 463 -33.06 7.96 -0.74
C MET A 463 -32.58 6.59 -0.24
N VAL A 464 -31.51 6.04 -0.84
CA VAL A 464 -30.92 4.77 -0.40
C VAL A 464 -30.27 4.90 0.98
N SER A 465 -29.69 6.06 1.31
CA SER A 465 -29.16 6.34 2.64
C SER A 465 -30.26 6.35 3.70
N ASP A 466 -31.45 6.86 3.39
CA ASP A 466 -32.59 6.80 4.30
C ASP A 466 -33.05 5.35 4.49
N LEU A 467 -33.21 4.60 3.41
CA LEU A 467 -33.59 3.18 3.45
C LEU A 467 -32.59 2.33 4.25
N LYS A 468 -31.30 2.66 4.23
CA LYS A 468 -30.27 1.99 5.04
C LYS A 468 -30.52 2.07 6.55
N ARG A 469 -31.24 3.09 7.02
CA ARG A 469 -31.52 3.33 8.44
C ARG A 469 -32.77 2.59 8.94
N ILE A 470 -33.62 2.15 8.03
CA ILE A 470 -34.78 1.28 8.30
C ILE A 470 -34.27 -0.14 8.48
#